data_AF-H1VSE5-F1
#
_entry.id   AF-H1VSE5-F1
#
_cell.length_a   1.000
_cell.length_b   1.000
_cell.length_c   1.000
_cell.angle_alpha   90.00
_cell.angle_beta   90.00
_cell.angle_gamma   90.00
#
_symmetry.space_group_name_H-M   'P 1'
#
loop_
_entity.id
_entity.type
_entity.pdbx_description
1 polymer ?
#
loop_
_entity_poly.entity_id
_entity_poly.type
_entity_poly.pdbx_seq_one_letter_code
_entity_poly.pdbx_strand_id
1 'polypeptide(L)'
;MPSVLSDDDKETVKRFVPKQTNKIQAVAVARLYVAYPNPGRWTNTGIQGAIVLSNDLVGNTYWLKMVDISSGNRGVIWDQEIYDTWSYNQDRTYFHSFEIEERSAFRQFASATPSACPKARRCACSSTR
;
A
#
# COMPACT_ATOMS: atom_id res chain seq x y z
N MET A 1 7.01 13.43 -13.63
CA MET A 1 6.58 12.14 -13.08
C MET A 1 5.11 11.97 -13.39
N PRO A 2 4.69 10.96 -14.17
CA PRO A 2 3.26 10.73 -14.37
C PRO A 2 2.70 10.12 -13.08
N SER A 3 1.71 10.78 -12.50
CA SER A 3 0.95 10.27 -11.37
C SER A 3 0.26 8.97 -11.78
N VAL A 4 0.51 7.88 -11.04
CA VAL A 4 -0.08 6.54 -11.27
C VAL A 4 -1.61 6.53 -11.11
N LEU A 5 -2.20 7.63 -10.63
CA LEU A 5 -3.64 7.82 -10.46
C LEU A 5 -4.14 8.90 -11.41
N SER A 6 -5.19 8.59 -12.17
CA SER A 6 -5.95 9.59 -12.91
C SER A 6 -6.63 10.57 -11.95
N ASP A 7 -6.97 11.76 -12.41
CA ASP A 7 -7.75 12.70 -11.60
C ASP A 7 -9.15 12.15 -11.28
N ASP A 8 -9.74 11.34 -12.17
CA ASP A 8 -10.99 10.62 -11.92
C ASP A 8 -10.89 9.62 -10.76
N ASP A 9 -9.75 8.91 -10.66
CA ASP A 9 -9.51 7.95 -9.57
C ASP A 9 -9.40 8.69 -8.23
N LYS A 10 -8.75 9.85 -8.24
CA LYS A 10 -8.62 10.71 -7.04
C LYS A 10 -9.98 11.26 -6.60
N GLU A 11 -10.86 11.62 -7.54
CA GLU A 11 -12.22 12.02 -7.20
C GLU A 11 -13.01 10.87 -6.56
N THR A 12 -12.93 9.69 -7.16
CA THR A 12 -13.58 8.48 -6.65
C THR A 12 -13.14 8.19 -5.22
N VAL A 13 -11.83 8.22 -4.95
CA VAL A 13 -11.27 8.07 -3.60
C VAL A 13 -11.83 9.12 -2.62
N LYS A 14 -11.89 10.40 -3.02
CA LYS A 14 -12.40 11.48 -2.15
C LYS A 14 -13.90 11.35 -1.87
N ARG A 15 -14.68 10.68 -2.74
CA ARG A 15 -16.11 10.41 -2.50
C ARG A 15 -16.31 9.40 -1.38
N PHE A 16 -15.45 8.37 -1.29
CA PHE A 16 -15.55 7.34 -0.26
C PHE A 16 -14.81 7.68 1.03
N VAL A 17 -13.77 8.52 0.96
CA VAL A 17 -13.00 8.97 2.12
C VAL A 17 -13.16 10.49 2.26
N PRO A 18 -14.20 10.96 2.98
CA PRO A 18 -14.47 12.39 3.11
C PRO A 18 -13.38 13.08 3.94
N LYS A 19 -12.85 14.18 3.40
CA LYS A 19 -11.77 14.97 4.01
C LYS A 19 -12.15 15.67 5.32
N GLN A 20 -13.45 15.81 5.59
CA GLN A 20 -13.96 16.52 6.77
C GLN A 20 -13.63 15.79 8.06
N THR A 21 -13.65 14.45 8.02
CA THR A 21 -13.36 13.59 9.18
C THR A 21 -12.01 12.87 9.05
N ASN A 22 -11.54 12.65 7.82
CA ASN A 22 -10.33 11.88 7.55
C ASN A 22 -9.26 12.70 6.83
N LYS A 23 -8.03 12.70 7.33
CA LYS A 23 -6.86 13.25 6.65
C LYS A 23 -6.17 12.17 5.82
N ILE A 24 -6.23 12.31 4.49
CA ILE A 24 -5.53 11.41 3.55
C ILE A 24 -4.03 11.73 3.58
N GLN A 25 -3.20 10.75 3.94
CA GLN A 25 -1.74 10.85 3.98
C GLN A 25 -1.11 10.40 2.66
N ALA A 26 -1.55 9.26 2.13
CA ALA A 26 -1.04 8.68 0.90
C ALA A 26 -2.13 7.95 0.14
N VAL A 27 -2.05 7.97 -1.19
CA VAL A 27 -2.95 7.22 -2.08
C VAL A 27 -2.10 6.48 -3.10
N ALA A 28 -2.48 5.24 -3.38
CA ALA A 28 -1.66 4.36 -4.18
C ALA A 28 -2.49 3.24 -4.81
N VAL A 29 -2.28 2.86 -6.09
CA VAL A 29 -2.92 1.68 -6.70
C VAL A 29 -2.20 0.41 -6.28
N ALA A 30 -2.92 -0.56 -5.72
CA ALA A 30 -2.33 -1.84 -5.35
C ALA A 30 -3.30 -3.01 -5.45
N ARG A 31 -2.72 -4.20 -5.41
CA ARG A 31 -3.42 -5.47 -5.30
C ARG A 31 -3.12 -6.11 -3.95
N LEU A 32 -4.16 -6.70 -3.37
CA LEU A 32 -4.09 -7.41 -2.10
C LEU A 32 -3.69 -8.87 -2.34
N TYR A 33 -2.80 -9.35 -1.50
CA TYR A 33 -2.34 -10.73 -1.42
C TYR A 33 -2.44 -11.17 0.02
N VAL A 34 -2.64 -12.45 0.26
CA VAL A 34 -2.73 -13.02 1.61
C VAL A 34 -1.89 -14.29 1.66
N ALA A 35 -1.07 -14.43 2.69
CA ALA A 35 -0.25 -15.62 2.90
C ALA A 35 -1.02 -16.67 3.74
N TYR A 36 -2.11 -17.18 3.19
CA TYR A 36 -2.94 -18.23 3.81
C TYR A 36 -3.38 -19.24 2.75
N PRO A 37 -3.43 -20.56 3.06
CA PRO A 37 -3.14 -21.23 4.33
C PRO A 37 -1.64 -21.50 4.61
N ASN A 38 -0.73 -21.18 3.67
CA ASN A 38 0.70 -21.38 3.84
C ASN A 38 1.42 -20.02 3.97
N PRO A 39 2.06 -19.70 5.11
CA PRO A 39 2.74 -18.41 5.32
C PRO A 39 3.97 -18.22 4.41
N GLY A 40 4.50 -19.30 3.84
CA GLY A 40 5.61 -19.24 2.87
C GLY A 40 5.19 -18.89 1.44
N ARG A 41 3.89 -18.72 1.16
CA ARG A 41 3.38 -18.41 -0.18
C ARG A 41 2.31 -17.32 -0.14
N TRP A 42 2.57 -16.24 -0.89
CA TRP A 42 1.59 -15.20 -1.14
C TRP A 42 0.54 -15.67 -2.16
N THR A 43 -0.72 -15.72 -1.74
CA THR A 43 -1.87 -16.02 -2.60
C THR A 43 -2.56 -14.73 -2.98
N ASN A 44 -2.84 -14.54 -4.28
CA ASN A 44 -3.59 -13.39 -4.75
C ASN A 44 -5.07 -13.56 -4.36
N THR A 45 -5.66 -12.56 -3.69
CA THR A 45 -7.09 -12.59 -3.32
C THR A 45 -8.00 -12.19 -4.49
N GLY A 46 -7.43 -11.65 -5.57
CA GLY A 46 -8.16 -11.07 -6.70
C GLY A 46 -8.67 -9.65 -6.43
N ILE A 47 -8.42 -9.11 -5.23
CA ILE A 47 -8.83 -7.77 -4.83
C ILE A 47 -7.76 -6.77 -5.26
N GLN A 48 -8.14 -5.79 -6.07
CA GLN A 48 -7.27 -4.72 -6.55
C GLN A 48 -8.00 -3.39 -6.53
N GLY A 49 -7.28 -2.30 -6.27
CA GLY A 49 -7.86 -0.98 -6.21
C GLY A 49 -6.88 0.11 -5.78
N ALA A 50 -7.39 1.28 -5.48
CA ALA A 50 -6.62 2.35 -4.85
C ALA A 50 -6.64 2.18 -3.32
N ILE A 51 -5.49 1.92 -2.71
CA ILE A 51 -5.35 2.09 -1.27
C ILE A 51 -5.15 3.54 -0.89
N VAL A 52 -5.73 3.87 0.25
CA VAL A 52 -5.69 5.16 0.89
C VAL A 52 -5.24 4.93 2.32
N LEU A 53 -4.17 5.61 2.70
CA LEU A 53 -3.81 5.76 4.10
C LEU A 53 -4.54 7.00 4.61
N SER A 54 -5.54 6.81 5.46
CA SER A 54 -6.32 7.86 6.09
C SER A 54 -6.05 7.89 7.59
N ASN A 55 -5.81 9.08 8.15
CA ASN A 55 -5.86 9.31 9.58
C ASN A 55 -7.26 9.83 9.93
N ASP A 56 -7.97 9.13 10.79
CA ASP A 56 -9.23 9.60 11.36
C ASP A 56 -8.94 10.66 12.43
N LEU A 57 -9.40 11.89 12.19
CA LEU A 57 -9.12 13.01 13.10
C LEU A 57 -9.92 12.94 14.40
N VAL A 58 -10.98 12.13 14.44
CA VAL A 58 -11.85 11.96 15.61
C VAL A 58 -11.21 10.98 16.60
N GLY A 59 -10.81 9.79 16.13
CA GLY A 59 -10.12 8.79 16.95
C GLY A 59 -8.60 8.94 17.02
N ASN A 60 -8.00 9.79 16.18
CA ASN A 60 -6.55 9.86 15.92
C ASN A 60 -5.95 8.49 15.58
N THR A 61 -6.69 7.70 14.81
CA THR A 61 -6.31 6.33 14.42
C THR A 61 -6.02 6.27 12.93
N TYR A 62 -5.02 5.48 12.55
CA TYR A 62 -4.69 5.26 11.15
C TYR A 62 -5.47 4.09 10.57
N TRP A 63 -5.97 4.29 9.36
CA TRP A 63 -6.74 3.32 8.61
C TRP A 63 -6.14 3.15 7.22
N LEU A 64 -5.98 1.91 6.80
CA LEU A 64 -5.68 1.51 5.43
C LEU A 64 -6.99 1.10 4.77
N LYS A 65 -7.46 1.85 3.76
CA LYS A 65 -8.71 1.56 3.04
C LYS A 65 -8.40 1.33 1.57
N MET A 66 -8.86 0.23 0.99
CA MET A 66 -8.80 -0.06 -0.44
C MET A 66 -10.14 0.27 -1.08
N VAL A 67 -10.12 1.14 -2.09
CA VAL A 67 -11.26 1.56 -2.89
C VAL A 67 -11.16 0.91 -4.26
N ASP A 68 -12.25 0.31 -4.73
CA ASP A 68 -12.35 -0.18 -6.10
C ASP A 68 -12.44 1.00 -7.08
N ILE A 69 -11.41 1.14 -7.91
CA ILE A 69 -11.34 2.14 -9.00
C ILE A 69 -11.75 1.55 -10.36
N SER A 70 -12.26 0.31 -10.40
CA SER A 70 -12.81 -0.27 -11.63
C SER A 70 -14.12 0.42 -12.04
N SER A 71 -14.56 0.21 -13.28
CA SER A 71 -15.84 0.73 -13.79
C SER A 71 -17.07 0.32 -12.96
N GLY A 72 -16.94 -0.71 -12.11
CA GLY A 72 -17.98 -1.14 -11.18
C GLY A 72 -18.10 -0.29 -9.91
N ASN A 73 -17.09 0.56 -9.62
CA ASN A 73 -17.06 1.57 -8.56
C ASN A 73 -17.74 1.12 -7.24
N ARG A 74 -17.33 -0.06 -6.74
CA ARG A 74 -17.98 -0.74 -5.62
C ARG A 74 -17.73 -0.08 -4.26
N GLY A 75 -16.95 0.99 -4.22
CA GLY A 75 -16.56 1.69 -2.99
C GLY A 75 -15.40 1.03 -2.27
N VAL A 76 -15.42 1.08 -0.94
CA VAL A 76 -14.36 0.50 -0.10
C VAL A 76 -14.54 -1.02 -0.05
N ILE A 77 -13.57 -1.74 -0.62
CA ILE A 77 -13.59 -3.21 -0.74
C ILE A 77 -12.78 -3.91 0.34
N TRP A 78 -11.90 -3.18 1.02
CA TRP A 78 -11.10 -3.70 2.12
C TRP A 78 -10.68 -2.56 3.02
N ASP A 79 -10.70 -2.78 4.33
CA ASP A 79 -10.29 -1.82 5.34
C ASP A 79 -9.54 -2.53 6.46
N GLN A 80 -8.52 -1.86 6.98
CA GLN A 80 -7.70 -2.36 8.08
C GLN A 80 -7.28 -1.20 8.97
N GLU A 81 -7.53 -1.35 10.26
CA GLU A 81 -7.04 -0.46 11.30
C GLU A 81 -5.55 -0.73 11.55
N ILE A 82 -4.75 0.34 11.69
CA ILE A 82 -3.34 0.26 12.06
C ILE A 82 -3.19 0.61 13.52
N TYR A 83 -2.68 -0.33 14.30
CA TYR A 83 -2.34 -0.15 15.71
C TYR A 83 -0.92 0.43 15.88
N ASP A 84 -0.66 1.04 17.03
CA ASP A 84 0.63 1.67 17.35
C ASP A 84 1.80 0.67 17.29
N THR A 85 1.56 -0.59 17.70
CA THR A 85 2.54 -1.68 17.69
C THR A 85 2.46 -2.55 16.42
N TRP A 86 2.42 -1.94 15.24
CA TRP A 86 2.41 -2.69 13.98
C TRP A 86 3.83 -2.93 13.43
N SER A 87 4.05 -4.10 12.84
CA SER A 87 5.30 -4.45 12.15
C SER A 87 5.18 -4.19 10.66
N TYR A 88 5.86 -3.15 10.17
CA TYR A 88 5.89 -2.79 8.76
C TYR A 88 7.19 -3.25 8.10
N ASN A 89 7.08 -4.10 7.09
CA ASN A 89 8.21 -4.62 6.34
C ASN A 89 8.13 -4.15 4.87
N GLN A 90 9.20 -3.50 4.41
CA GLN A 90 9.34 -3.07 3.03
C GLN A 90 10.47 -3.89 2.37
N ASP A 91 10.12 -5.07 1.84
CA ASP A 91 11.11 -5.93 1.17
C ASP A 91 11.59 -5.33 -0.16
N ARG A 92 10.71 -4.63 -0.88
CA ARG A 92 11.01 -4.02 -2.18
C ARG A 92 10.30 -2.67 -2.32
N THR A 93 10.75 -1.87 -3.28
CA THR A 93 10.18 -0.54 -3.59
C THR A 93 8.66 -0.53 -3.77
N TYR A 94 8.07 -1.65 -4.17
CA TYR A 94 6.62 -1.81 -4.42
C TYR A 94 5.99 -2.93 -3.58
N PHE A 95 6.75 -3.49 -2.65
CA PHE A 95 6.36 -4.62 -1.83
C PHE A 95 6.38 -4.20 -0.36
N HIS A 96 5.18 -3.91 0.16
CA HIS A 96 4.92 -3.66 1.58
C HIS A 96 4.11 -4.81 2.18
N SER A 97 4.68 -5.48 3.18
CA SER A 97 4.04 -6.54 3.98
C SER A 97 3.86 -6.07 5.41
N PHE A 98 2.70 -6.36 5.99
CA PHE A 98 2.38 -6.04 7.37
C PHE A 98 1.61 -7.21 7.99
N GLU A 99 1.77 -7.36 9.30
CA GLU A 99 1.05 -8.35 10.09
C GLU A 99 -0.32 -7.79 10.48
N ILE A 100 -1.36 -8.62 10.38
CA ILE A 100 -2.73 -8.32 10.84
C ILE A 100 -3.10 -9.41 11.88
N GLU A 101 -3.93 -9.05 12.87
CA GLU A 101 -4.33 -9.87 14.03
C GLU A 101 -4.85 -11.28 13.73
N GLU A 102 -5.16 -11.64 12.48
CA GLU A 102 -5.52 -13.03 12.13
C GLU A 102 -4.92 -13.55 10.81
N ARG A 103 -4.04 -12.80 10.11
CA ARG A 103 -3.44 -13.23 8.82
C ARG A 103 -2.43 -12.23 8.25
N SER A 104 -1.35 -12.69 7.63
CA SER A 104 -0.43 -11.82 6.89
C SER A 104 -1.06 -11.36 5.57
N ALA A 105 -1.31 -10.06 5.40
CA ALA A 105 -1.74 -9.49 4.12
C ALA A 105 -0.64 -8.63 3.50
N PHE A 106 -0.47 -8.78 2.19
CA PHE A 106 0.53 -8.11 1.40
C PHE A 106 -0.12 -7.22 0.35
N ARG A 107 0.53 -6.10 0.06
CA ARG A 107 0.05 -5.09 -0.88
C ARG A 107 1.10 -4.84 -1.96
N GLN A 108 0.81 -5.19 -3.21
CA GLN A 108 1.70 -4.95 -4.35
C GLN A 108 1.31 -3.70 -5.12
N PHE A 109 2.24 -2.75 -5.29
CA PHE A 109 2.07 -1.57 -6.15
C PHE A 109 2.58 -1.86 -7.57
N ALA A 110 1.91 -1.36 -8.61
CA ALA A 110 2.29 -1.56 -10.00
C ALA A 110 2.96 -0.31 -10.58
N SER A 111 4.30 -0.32 -10.71
CA SER A 111 5.01 0.10 -11.93
C SER A 111 6.52 0.08 -11.71
N ALA A 112 7.25 -0.57 -12.61
CA ALA A 112 8.69 -0.58 -12.65
C ALA A 112 9.23 0.62 -13.44
N THR A 113 10.28 1.26 -12.94
CA THR A 113 11.30 1.85 -13.82
C THR A 113 12.67 1.60 -13.21
N PRO A 114 13.58 0.87 -13.89
CA PRO A 114 14.94 0.67 -13.41
C PRO A 114 15.78 1.88 -13.83
N SER A 115 15.72 3.00 -13.10
CA SER A 115 16.70 4.08 -13.29
C SER A 115 16.78 5.00 -12.09
N ALA A 116 17.38 4.52 -11.01
CA ALA A 116 18.31 5.32 -10.21
C ALA A 116 18.94 4.40 -9.16
N CYS A 117 20.19 4.06 -9.38
CA CYS A 117 21.08 3.56 -8.35
C CYS A 117 21.49 4.75 -7.47
N PRO A 118 21.18 4.80 -6.16
CA PRO A 118 21.87 5.67 -5.23
C PRO A 118 22.96 4.85 -4.54
N LYS A 119 24.01 4.48 -5.29
CA LYS A 119 25.29 4.10 -4.65
C LYS A 119 26.02 5.39 -4.28
N ALA A 120 25.81 5.84 -3.05
CA ALA A 120 26.76 6.63 -2.30
C ALA A 120 26.75 6.07 -0.87
N ARG A 121 27.85 5.65 -0.24
CA ARG A 121 29.28 5.76 -0.52
C ARG A 121 29.98 4.76 0.43
N ARG A 122 31.12 4.21 -0.02
CA ARG A 122 32.17 3.49 0.73
C ARG A 122 31.84 2.11 1.31
N CYS A 123 32.21 1.07 0.56
CA CYS A 123 33.20 0.13 1.07
C CYS A 123 34.30 0.03 0.02
N ALA A 124 35.54 0.22 0.47
CA ALA A 124 36.72 0.30 -0.37
C ALA A 124 36.94 -1.01 -1.13
N CYS A 125 37.35 -0.84 -2.38
CA CYS A 125 37.97 -1.88 -3.18
C CYS A 125 39.34 -2.20 -2.56
N SER A 126 39.54 -3.42 -2.08
CA SER A 126 40.85 -4.04 -2.01
C SER A 126 40.67 -5.54 -2.16
N SER A 127 40.70 -6.00 -3.42
CA SER A 127 40.98 -7.39 -3.76
C SER A 127 42.29 -7.45 -4.55
N THR A 128 43.00 -8.54 -4.31
CA THR A 128 44.08 -9.14 -5.09
C THR A 128 45.51 -8.63 -4.82
N ARG A 129 46.20 -9.28 -3.89
CA ARG A 129 47.09 -10.41 -4.24
C ARG A 129 47.22 -11.39 -3.08
#